data_AF-A0A1F6APH8-F1
#
_entry.id   AF-A0A1F6APH8-F1
#
_cell.length_a   1.000
_cell.length_b   1.000
_cell.length_c   1.000
_cell.angle_alpha   90.00
_cell.angle_beta   90.00
_cell.angle_gamma   90.00
#
_symmetry.space_group_name_H-M   'P 1'
#
loop_
_entity.id
_entity.type
_entity.pdbx_description
1 polymer ?
#
loop_
_entity_poly.entity_id
_entity_poly.type
_entity_poly.pdbx_seq_one_letter_code
_entity_poly.pdbx_strand_id
1 'polypeptide(L)' 'MNEIPQDVVLLKLNYDTATELKKKYGVTYQHTFVQVDAQGNKVTAWSGGGLAELIANTQ' A
#
# COMPACT_ATOMS: atom_id res chain seq x y z
N MET A 1 6.78 19.50 4.86
CA MET A 1 5.69 19.04 5.72
C MET A 1 5.28 17.70 5.13
N ASN A 2 5.78 16.61 5.72
CA ASN A 2 5.65 15.26 5.17
C ASN A 2 4.49 14.58 5.88
N GLU A 3 3.28 15.03 5.60
CA GLU A 3 2.08 14.49 6.23
C GLU A 3 1.36 13.61 5.22
N ILE A 4 0.85 12.48 5.70
CA ILE A 4 -0.02 11.60 4.91
C ILE A 4 -1.28 12.41 4.58
N PRO A 5 -1.79 12.38 3.33
CA PRO A 5 -3.04 13.07 2.98
C PRO A 5 -4.19 12.69 3.92
N GLN A 6 -5.06 13.65 4.24
CA GLN A 6 -6.12 13.45 5.24
C GLN A 6 -7.17 12.40 4.84
N ASP A 7 -7.33 12.18 3.54
CA ASP A 7 -8.23 11.20 2.93
C ASP A 7 -7.57 9.82 2.72
N VAL A 8 -6.30 9.66 3.13
CA VAL A 8 -5.56 8.40 3.02
C VAL A 8 -5.50 7.71 4.37
N VAL A 9 -5.97 6.46 4.42
CA VAL A 9 -5.80 5.57 5.57
C VAL A 9 -4.67 4.58 5.29
N LEU A 10 -3.61 4.63 6.11
CA LEU A 10 -2.49 3.71 5.99
C LEU A 10 -2.68 2.49 6.92
N LEU A 11 -2.75 1.30 6.33
CA LEU A 11 -2.85 0.04 7.06
C LEU A 11 -1.53 -0.74 6.95
N LYS A 12 -0.94 -1.09 8.10
CA LYS A 12 0.25 -1.95 8.15
C LYS A 12 -0.17 -3.41 8.30
N LEU A 13 0.29 -4.24 7.37
CA LEU A 13 0.06 -5.69 7.37
C LEU A 13 1.38 -6.43 7.63
N ASN A 14 1.30 -7.57 8.31
CA ASN A 14 2.42 -8.50 8.38
C ASN A 14 2.44 -9.33 7.10
N TYR A 15 3.52 -9.23 6.32
CA TYR A 15 3.68 -9.97 5.07
C TYR A 15 3.55 -11.47 5.29
N ASP A 16 4.15 -12.06 6.32
CA ASP A 16 4.22 -13.51 6.47
C ASP A 16 2.84 -14.14 6.75
N THR A 17 1.94 -13.39 7.40
CA THR A 17 0.60 -13.88 7.77
C THR A 17 -0.52 -13.41 6.83
N ALA A 18 -0.32 -12.36 6.04
CA ALA A 18 -1.33 -11.79 5.13
C ALA A 18 -1.49 -12.61 3.82
N THR A 19 -1.64 -13.93 3.91
CA THR A 19 -1.63 -14.86 2.78
C THR A 19 -2.67 -14.52 1.71
N GLU A 20 -3.92 -14.29 2.11
CA GLU A 20 -5.01 -14.00 1.17
C GLU A 20 -4.84 -12.64 0.48
N LEU A 21 -4.46 -11.61 1.24
CA LEU A 21 -4.27 -10.25 0.70
C LEU A 21 -3.08 -10.18 -0.26
N LYS A 22 -1.96 -10.83 0.07
CA LYS A 22 -0.82 -10.94 -0.85
C LYS A 22 -1.22 -11.60 -2.16
N LYS A 23 -1.98 -12.70 -2.08
CA LYS A 23 -2.49 -13.39 -3.27
C LYS A 23 -3.46 -12.50 -4.05
N LYS A 24 -4.42 -11.86 -3.38
CA LYS A 24 -5.42 -10.96 -4.00
C LYS A 24 -4.77 -9.82 -4.78
N TYR A 25 -3.74 -9.19 -4.20
CA TYR A 25 -3.11 -8.01 -4.82
C TYR A 25 -1.86 -8.32 -5.64
N GLY A 26 -1.39 -9.57 -5.65
CA GLY A 26 -0.23 -10.01 -6.41
C GLY A 26 1.10 -9.59 -5.79
N VAL A 27 1.17 -9.50 -4.46
CA VAL A 27 2.37 -9.10 -3.74
C VAL A 27 3.30 -10.30 -3.58
N THR A 28 4.48 -10.23 -4.20
CA THR A 28 5.47 -11.33 -4.24
C THR A 28 6.77 -11.01 -3.47
N TYR A 29 6.91 -9.77 -2.96
CA TYR A 29 8.08 -9.33 -2.22
C TYR A 29 7.67 -8.56 -0.96
N GLN A 30 8.48 -8.69 0.10
CA GLN A 30 8.29 -7.90 1.32
C GLN A 30 8.48 -6.40 1.03
N HIS A 31 7.90 -5.55 1.89
CA HIS A 31 7.96 -4.09 1.73
C HIS A 31 7.33 -3.61 0.42
N THR A 32 6.03 -3.86 0.26
CA THR A 32 5.23 -3.41 -0.89
C THR A 32 4.07 -2.56 -0.38
N PHE A 33 3.83 -1.43 -1.05
CA PHE A 33 2.61 -0.67 -0.89
C PHE A 33 1.59 -1.10 -1.93
N VAL A 34 0.33 -1.21 -1.50
CA VAL A 34 -0.81 -1.44 -2.39
C VAL A 34 -1.83 -0.35 -2.08
N GLN A 35 -2.12 0.48 -3.07
CA GLN A 35 -3.21 1.44 -2.98
C GLN A 35 -4.50 0.78 -3.47
N VAL A 36 -5.57 0.96 -2.71
CA VAL A 36 -6.90 0.45 -3.05
C VAL A 36 -7.91 1.59 -3.00
N ASP A 37 -8.97 1.46 -3.79
CA ASP A 37 -10.13 2.35 -3.69
C ASP A 37 -11.00 2.01 -2.46
N ALA A 38 -12.07 2.78 -2.25
CA ALA A 38 -12.99 2.59 -1.13
C ALA A 38 -13.72 1.22 -1.14
N GLN A 39 -13.72 0.52 -2.27
CA GLN A 39 -14.31 -0.81 -2.44
C GLN A 39 -13.27 -1.93 -2.30
N GLY A 40 -12.00 -1.58 -2.09
CA GLY A 40 -10.90 -2.53 -1.96
C GLY A 40 -10.42 -3.10 -3.31
N ASN A 41 -10.67 -2.41 -4.42
CA ASN A 41 -10.06 -2.72 -5.71
C ASN A 41 -8.67 -2.11 -5.78
N LYS A 42 -7.72 -2.83 -6.36
CA LYS A 42 -6.35 -2.34 -6.52
C LYS A 42 -6.32 -1.18 -7.52
N VAL A 43 -5.81 -0.03 -7.08
CA VAL A 43 -5.50 1.12 -7.95
C VAL A 43 -4.08 0.98 -8.50
N THR A 44 -3.11 0.79 -7.60
CA THR A 44 -1.69 0.59 -7.96
C THR A 44 -0.95 -0.19 -6.87
N ALA A 45 0.24 -0.67 -7.18
CA ALA A 45 1.15 -1.28 -6.23
C ALA A 45 2.61 -1.01 -6.62
N TRP A 46 3.45 -0.73 -5.63
CA TRP A 46 4.88 -0.49 -5.83
C TRP A 46 5.69 -1.07 -4.67
N SER A 47 6.90 -1.54 -4.99
CA SER A 47 7.81 -2.16 -4.02
C SER A 47 8.82 -1.14 -3.51
N GLY A 48 9.07 -1.17 -2.21
CA GLY A 48 10.02 -0.31 -1.53
C GLY A 48 9.54 1.13 -1.33
N GLY A 49 10.50 1.98 -0.98
CA GLY A 49 10.27 3.39 -0.70
C GLY A 49 9.87 3.70 0.74
N GLY A 50 9.76 4.99 1.03
CA GLY A 50 9.36 5.52 2.34
C GLY A 50 8.12 6.41 2.26
N LEU A 51 7.95 7.26 3.27
CA LEU A 51 6.84 8.23 3.32
C LEU A 51 6.85 9.19 2.11
N ALA A 52 8.04 9.52 1.59
CA ALA A 52 8.18 10.35 0.40
C ALA A 52 7.60 9.67 -0.86
N GLU A 53 7.97 8.42 -1.14
CA GLU A 53 7.32 7.66 -2.23
C GLU A 53 5.83 7.47 -1.99
N LEU A 54 5.41 7.21 -0.75
CA LEU A 54 3.98 7.07 -0.43
C LEU A 54 3.23 8.32 -0.85
N ILE A 55 3.66 9.50 -0.37
CA ILE A 55 3.01 10.77 -0.71
C ILE A 55 3.05 11.01 -2.22
N ALA A 56 4.17 10.72 -2.90
CA ALA A 56 4.27 10.94 -4.34
C ALA A 56 3.34 10.05 -5.18
N ASN A 57 3.00 8.85 -4.70
CA ASN A 57 2.13 7.91 -5.42
C ASN A 57 0.65 8.04 -5.03
N THR A 58 0.32 8.75 -3.95
CA THR A 58 -1.06 8.93 -3.46
C THR A 58 -1.58 10.36 -3.62
N GLN A 59 -1.06 11.13 -4.58
CA GLN A 59 -1.55 12.47 -4.94
C GLN A 59 -2.51 12.42 -6.13
#